data_AF-R0CNB2-F1
#
_entry.id   AF-R0CNB2-F1
#
_cell.length_a   1.000
_cell.length_b   1.000
_cell.length_c   1.000
_cell.angle_alpha   90.00
_cell.angle_beta   90.00
_cell.angle_gamma   90.00
#
_symmetry.space_group_name_H-M   'P 1'
#
loop_
_entity.id
_entity.type
_entity.pdbx_description
1 polymer ?
#
loop_
_entity_poly.entity_id
_entity_poly.type
_entity_poly.pdbx_seq_one_letter_code
_entity_poly.pdbx_strand_id
1 'polypeptide(L)' 'MGTKANITAMEFPKQGGHAGKRVEVCFQQDTTRVIEGVVLREDVEEPFRTIIHLDDGRVVLDTECQFRPL' A
#
# COMPACT_ATOMS: atom_id res chain seq x y z
N MET A 1 6.97 -19.70 -3.07
CA MET A 1 6.33 -19.19 -4.30
C MET A 1 4.85 -19.50 -4.21
N GLY A 2 3.98 -18.50 -4.35
CA GLY A 2 2.52 -18.69 -4.30
C GLY A 2 1.88 -17.78 -5.33
N THR A 3 1.35 -18.35 -6.39
CA THR A 3 0.54 -17.64 -7.38
C THR A 3 -0.86 -17.42 -6.81
N LYS A 4 -1.40 -16.22 -7.00
CA LYS A 4 -2.80 -15.93 -6.66
C LYS A 4 -3.65 -16.08 -7.90
N ALA A 5 -4.72 -16.85 -7.78
CA ALA A 5 -5.55 -17.23 -8.94
C ALA A 5 -6.19 -16.02 -9.61
N ASN A 6 -6.40 -14.93 -8.87
CA ASN A 6 -6.99 -13.69 -9.35
C ASN A 6 -5.96 -12.59 -9.70
N ILE A 7 -4.69 -12.96 -9.87
CA ILE A 7 -3.66 -12.07 -10.41
C ILE A 7 -3.11 -12.71 -11.67
N THR A 8 -3.54 -12.20 -12.82
CA THR A 8 -3.05 -12.61 -14.14
C THR A 8 -2.36 -11.44 -14.83
N ALA A 9 -1.89 -11.63 -16.06
CA ALA A 9 -1.33 -10.53 -16.84
C ALA A 9 -2.37 -9.46 -17.21
N MET A 10 -3.66 -9.79 -17.13
CA MET A 10 -4.78 -8.95 -17.56
C MET A 10 -5.74 -8.60 -16.42
N GLU A 11 -5.80 -9.44 -15.40
CA GLU A 11 -6.70 -9.28 -14.27
C GLU A 11 -5.90 -9.00 -13.01
N PHE A 12 -6.32 -7.97 -12.30
CA PHE A 12 -5.73 -7.57 -11.04
C PHE A 12 -6.83 -7.48 -9.98
N PRO A 13 -6.50 -7.66 -8.69
CA PRO A 13 -7.50 -7.60 -7.66
C PRO A 13 -8.19 -6.25 -7.65
N LYS A 14 -9.47 -6.23 -7.29
CA LYS A 14 -10.21 -4.99 -7.11
C LYS A 14 -9.45 -4.06 -6.17
N GLN A 15 -9.21 -2.84 -6.64
CA GLN A 15 -8.51 -1.81 -5.88
C GLN A 15 -9.49 -1.00 -5.02
N GLY A 16 -9.05 -0.64 -3.82
CA GLY A 16 -9.76 0.22 -2.89
C GLY A 16 -9.65 1.70 -3.22
N GLY A 17 -10.25 2.51 -2.36
CA GLY A 17 -10.37 3.96 -2.56
C GLY A 17 -9.10 4.75 -2.26
N HIS A 18 -8.06 4.13 -1.70
CA HIS A 18 -6.77 4.73 -1.43
C HIS A 18 -5.76 4.47 -2.54
N ALA A 19 -5.98 3.49 -3.43
CA ALA A 19 -5.10 3.26 -4.58
C ALA A 19 -4.94 4.55 -5.43
N GLY A 20 -3.68 4.93 -5.68
CA GLY A 20 -3.30 6.16 -6.38
C GLY A 20 -3.37 7.43 -5.54
N LYS A 21 -3.82 7.37 -4.27
CA LYS A 21 -3.86 8.54 -3.39
C LYS A 21 -2.55 8.72 -2.64
N ARG A 22 -2.31 9.98 -2.28
CA ARG A 22 -1.23 10.37 -1.39
C ARG A 22 -1.58 10.10 0.06
N VAL A 23 -0.59 9.62 0.79
CA VAL A 23 -0.71 9.21 2.19
C VAL A 23 0.52 9.66 2.97
N GLU A 24 0.34 9.88 4.27
CA GLU A 24 1.44 9.96 5.22
C GLU A 24 1.62 8.60 5.88
N VAL A 25 2.87 8.16 6.00
CA VAL A 25 3.26 6.89 6.59
C VAL A 25 4.13 7.13 7.81
N CYS A 26 3.84 6.42 8.90
CA CYS A 26 4.73 6.34 10.06
C CYS A 26 5.06 4.87 10.38
N PHE A 27 6.19 4.69 11.05
CA PHE A 27 6.69 3.38 11.47
C PHE A 27 6.66 3.29 12.98
N GLN A 28 6.33 2.10 13.51
CA GLN A 28 6.32 1.84 14.96
C GLN A 28 5.46 2.85 15.74
N GLN A 29 4.40 3.39 15.12
CA GLN A 29 3.53 4.42 15.69
C GLN A 29 4.23 5.75 16.03
N ASP A 30 5.45 5.99 15.52
CA ASP A 30 6.15 7.25 15.71
C ASP A 30 5.57 8.34 14.79
N THR A 31 4.52 9.01 15.26
CA THR A 31 3.83 10.09 14.54
C THR A 31 4.65 11.38 14.45
N THR A 32 5.81 11.45 15.11
CA THR A 32 6.73 12.59 14.99
C THR A 32 7.58 12.52 13.73
N ARG A 33 7.67 11.34 13.11
CA ARG A 33 8.44 11.06 11.89
C ARG A 33 7.53 10.43 10.84
N VAL A 34 6.82 11.28 10.13
CA VAL A 34 6.01 10.89 8.97
C VAL A 34 6.80 11.04 7.68
N ILE A 35 6.55 10.13 6.75
CA ILE A 35 7.08 10.16 5.39
C ILE A 35 5.90 10.05 4.46
N GLU A 36 5.83 10.96 3.51
CA GLU A 36 4.76 10.96 2.53
C GLU A 36 5.03 9.93 1.43
N GLY A 37 3.97 9.48 0.78
CA GLY A 37 4.06 8.54 -0.31
C GLY A 37 2.75 8.41 -1.08
N VAL A 38 2.72 7.47 -2.01
CA VAL A 38 1.57 7.13 -2.84
C VAL A 38 1.25 5.65 -2.65
N VAL A 39 -0.03 5.35 -2.42
CA VAL A 39 -0.50 3.96 -2.40
C VAL A 39 -0.52 3.46 -3.84
N LEU A 40 0.39 2.54 -4.18
CA LEU A 40 0.46 1.93 -5.51
C LEU A 40 -0.64 0.90 -5.72
N ARG A 41 -1.04 0.23 -4.63
CA ARG A 41 -1.97 -0.88 -4.64
C ARG A 41 -2.69 -0.95 -3.31
N GLU A 42 -3.98 -1.21 -3.34
CA GLU A 42 -4.82 -1.48 -2.16
C GLU A 42 -5.84 -2.54 -2.56
N ASP A 43 -5.52 -3.82 -2.40
CA ASP A 43 -6.46 -4.88 -2.76
C ASP A 43 -7.56 -4.99 -1.70
N VAL A 44 -8.81 -4.80 -2.11
CA VAL A 44 -9.99 -5.03 -1.24
C VAL A 44 -10.54 -6.45 -1.34
N GLU A 45 -9.88 -7.30 -2.11
CA GLU A 45 -10.10 -8.73 -2.22
C GLU A 45 -8.76 -9.47 -2.11
N GLU A 46 -8.77 -10.80 -2.09
CA GLU A 46 -7.53 -11.59 -1.97
C GLU A 46 -6.48 -11.09 -3.00
N PRO A 47 -5.20 -10.84 -2.64
CA PRO A 47 -4.51 -11.18 -1.41
C PRO A 47 -4.64 -10.18 -0.25
N PHE A 48 -5.52 -9.18 -0.35
CA PHE A 48 -5.68 -8.11 0.64
C PHE A 48 -4.35 -7.40 0.94
N ARG A 49 -3.62 -7.04 -0.12
CA ARG A 49 -2.34 -6.36 0.00
C ARG A 49 -2.45 -4.89 -0.35
N THR A 50 -1.90 -4.08 0.54
CA THR A 50 -1.64 -2.67 0.27
C THR A 50 -0.15 -2.46 0.11
N ILE A 51 0.24 -1.77 -0.97
CA ILE A 51 1.63 -1.43 -1.27
C ILE A 51 1.73 0.09 -1.40
N ILE A 52 2.67 0.67 -0.68
CA ILE A 52 2.87 2.12 -0.61
C ILE A 52 4.30 2.42 -1.04
N HIS A 53 4.44 3.33 -2.00
CA HIS A 53 5.73 3.86 -2.43
C HIS A 53 5.96 5.19 -1.74
N LEU A 54 6.97 5.23 -0.88
CA LEU A 54 7.38 6.41 -0.13
C LEU A 54 8.21 7.34 -1.02
N ASP A 55 8.13 8.63 -0.74
CA ASP A 55 8.86 9.67 -1.50
C ASP A 55 10.39 9.55 -1.34
N ASP A 56 10.86 8.82 -0.32
CA ASP A 56 12.28 8.49 -0.12
C ASP A 56 12.76 7.27 -0.93
N GLY A 57 11.90 6.69 -1.77
CA GLY A 57 12.19 5.58 -2.67
C GLY A 57 11.98 4.20 -2.07
N ARG A 58 11.54 4.09 -0.81
CA ARG A 58 11.18 2.80 -0.20
C ARG A 58 9.79 2.36 -0.64
N VAL A 59 9.59 1.04 -0.72
CA VAL A 59 8.28 0.42 -0.94
C VAL A 59 7.97 -0.42 0.28
N VAL A 60 6.81 -0.16 0.89
CA VAL A 60 6.39 -0.81 2.13
C VAL A 60 5.00 -1.38 2.01
N LEU A 61 4.72 -2.39 2.83
CA LEU A 61 3.40 -2.96 3.01
C LEU A 61 2.66 -2.25 4.15
N ASP A 62 1.33 -2.28 4.11
CA ASP A 62 0.49 -1.87 5.24
C ASP A 62 0.74 -2.68 6.52
N THR A 63 1.28 -3.88 6.41
CA THR A 63 1.68 -4.68 7.59
C THR A 63 2.97 -4.17 8.25
N GLU A 64 3.74 -3.31 7.58
CA GLU A 64 5.04 -2.81 8.06
C GLU A 64 4.94 -1.38 8.63
N CYS A 65 3.81 -0.70 8.43
CA CYS A 65 3.64 0.70 8.73
C CYS A 65 2.20 1.05 9.13
N GLN A 66 1.98 2.29 9.56
CA GLN A 66 0.65 2.87 9.65
C GLN A 66 0.57 4.02 8.65
N PHE A 67 -0.55 4.16 7.96
CA PHE A 67 -0.73 5.24 6.99
C PHE A 67 -2.08 5.93 7.15
N ARG A 68 -2.16 7.18 6.71
CA ARG A 68 -3.41 7.94 6.64
C ARG A 68 -3.48 8.76 5.34
N PRO A 69 -4.68 8.96 4.76
CA PRO A 69 -4.84 9.85 3.61
C PRO A 69 -4.51 11.30 3.98
N LEU A 70 -3.91 12.00 3.01
CA LEU A 70 -3.71 13.46 3.02
C LEU A 70 -4.98 14.21 2.62
#